data_AF-A0A975C9S2-F1
#
_entry.id   AF-A0A975C9S2-F1
#
_cell.length_a   1.000
_cell.length_b   1.000
_cell.length_c   1.000
_cell.angle_alpha   90.00
_cell.angle_beta   90.00
_cell.angle_gamma   90.00
#
_symmetry.space_group_name_H-M   'P 1'
#
loop_
_entity.id
_entity.type
_entity.pdbx_description
1 polymer ?
#
loop_
_entity_poly.entity_id
_entity_poly.type
_entity_poly.pdbx_seq_one_letter_code
_entity_poly.pdbx_strand_id
1 'polypeptide(L)'
;MQKPKKKTFPLLLGSIVVLVIIFINTTLGSFGGEKGKGEESREYAELEKALMSIEGIGDVIIYPHYEKGEKTADPLSDYFSLSSRSNKTGNPLQGILVVVEGADDMRMKNRLKQILSSVLQLPEHRIVIEEMKKRGTQLESE
;
A
#
# COMPACT_ATOMS: atom_id res chain seq x y z
N MET A 1 -39.95 -58.23 25.76
CA MET A 1 -38.63 -57.65 25.40
C MET A 1 -38.82 -56.19 24.99
N GLN A 2 -38.40 -55.23 25.82
CA GLN A 2 -38.40 -53.79 25.46
C GLN A 2 -36.95 -53.34 25.20
N LYS A 3 -36.70 -52.74 24.03
CA LYS A 3 -35.41 -52.13 23.69
C LYS A 3 -35.42 -50.66 24.14
N PRO A 4 -34.40 -50.16 24.87
CA PRO A 4 -34.35 -48.74 25.22
C PRO A 4 -33.87 -47.91 24.01
N LYS A 5 -34.72 -46.98 23.54
CA LYS A 5 -34.30 -45.86 22.68
C LYS A 5 -33.47 -44.90 23.52
N LYS A 6 -32.15 -44.82 23.30
CA LYS A 6 -31.30 -43.80 23.92
C LYS A 6 -31.12 -42.61 22.97
N LYS A 7 -31.68 -41.48 23.39
CA LYS A 7 -31.62 -40.15 22.76
C LYS A 7 -30.20 -39.59 22.87
N THR A 8 -29.32 -39.80 21.88
CA THR A 8 -27.95 -39.24 21.86
C THR A 8 -27.74 -38.14 20.82
N PHE A 9 -28.77 -37.79 20.05
CA PHE A 9 -28.64 -36.79 18.98
C PHE A 9 -28.71 -35.29 19.35
N PRO A 10 -29.25 -34.83 20.51
CA PRO A 10 -29.32 -33.39 20.76
C PRO A 10 -27.99 -32.76 21.22
N LEU A 11 -27.00 -33.57 21.62
CA LEU A 11 -25.69 -33.07 22.11
C LEU A 11 -24.69 -32.75 20.98
N LEU A 12 -24.75 -33.48 19.86
CA LEU A 12 -23.88 -33.23 18.71
C LEU A 12 -24.25 -31.94 17.96
N LEU A 13 -25.55 -31.61 17.88
CA LEU A 13 -26.01 -30.38 17.24
C LEU A 13 -25.57 -29.13 18.01
N GLY A 14 -25.61 -29.17 19.36
CA GLY A 14 -25.17 -28.06 20.20
C GLY A 14 -23.67 -27.74 20.04
N SER A 15 -22.83 -28.78 19.93
CA SER A 15 -21.38 -28.64 19.70
C SER A 15 -21.08 -27.94 18.36
N ILE A 16 -21.78 -28.31 17.29
CA ILE A 16 -21.60 -27.70 15.96
C ILE A 16 -22.00 -26.23 15.98
N VAL A 17 -23.11 -25.88 16.64
CA VAL A 17 -23.55 -24.47 16.75
C VAL A 17 -22.54 -23.62 17.52
N VAL A 18 -21.96 -24.14 18.60
CA VAL A 18 -20.91 -23.44 19.36
C VAL A 18 -19.66 -23.23 18.51
N LEU A 19 -19.22 -24.24 17.75
CA LEU A 19 -18.09 -24.10 16.83
C LEU A 19 -18.36 -23.09 15.71
N VAL A 20 -19.58 -23.04 15.17
CA VAL A 20 -19.97 -22.04 14.16
C VAL A 20 -20.00 -20.63 14.76
N ILE A 21 -20.47 -20.45 15.99
CA ILE A 21 -20.46 -19.14 16.67
C ILE A 21 -19.02 -18.70 16.96
N ILE A 22 -18.15 -19.60 17.41
CA ILE A 22 -16.72 -19.30 17.60
C ILE A 22 -16.08 -18.96 16.26
N PHE A 23 -16.35 -19.72 15.20
CA PHE A 23 -15.82 -19.49 13.85
C PHE A 23 -16.29 -18.15 13.25
N ILE A 24 -17.56 -17.79 13.42
CA ILE A 24 -18.10 -16.49 13.02
C ILE A 24 -17.45 -15.38 13.86
N ASN A 25 -17.29 -15.55 15.18
CA ASN A 25 -16.63 -14.53 16.01
C ASN A 25 -15.13 -14.40 15.76
N THR A 26 -14.41 -15.47 15.38
CA THR A 26 -13.00 -15.38 14.99
C THR A 26 -12.83 -14.86 13.56
N THR A 27 -13.75 -15.17 12.64
CA THR A 27 -13.76 -14.65 11.26
C THR A 27 -14.21 -13.18 11.19
N LEU A 28 -15.26 -12.78 11.93
CA LEU A 28 -15.73 -11.38 11.99
C LEU A 28 -14.92 -10.54 12.99
N GLY A 29 -14.41 -11.13 14.08
CA GLY A 29 -13.62 -10.41 15.09
C GLY A 29 -12.15 -10.17 14.71
N SER A 30 -11.65 -10.80 13.64
CA SER A 30 -10.29 -10.60 13.12
C SER A 30 -10.23 -9.67 11.91
N PHE A 31 -11.32 -8.99 11.54
CA PHE A 31 -11.39 -8.08 10.39
C PHE A 31 -11.29 -6.59 10.76
N GLY A 32 -10.83 -6.28 11.98
CA GLY A 32 -10.68 -4.92 12.48
C GLY A 32 -9.28 -4.68 13.05
N GLY A 33 -8.37 -4.18 12.22
CA GLY A 33 -7.11 -3.56 12.67
C GLY A 33 -5.84 -4.30 12.24
N GLU A 34 -5.01 -3.60 11.46
CA GLU A 34 -3.56 -3.81 11.33
C GLU A 34 -2.99 -4.90 10.40
N LYS A 35 -3.76 -5.45 9.44
CA LYS A 35 -3.14 -6.24 8.33
C LYS A 35 -2.62 -5.40 7.16
N GLY A 36 -3.15 -4.20 6.92
CA GLY A 36 -2.84 -3.43 5.70
C GLY A 36 -1.44 -2.80 5.65
N LYS A 37 -0.88 -2.36 6.79
CA LYS A 37 0.38 -1.57 6.78
C LYS A 37 1.63 -2.38 6.43
N GLY A 38 1.64 -3.69 6.74
CA GLY A 38 2.82 -4.55 6.56
C GLY A 38 2.93 -5.16 5.17
N GLU A 39 1.81 -5.44 4.52
CA GLU A 39 1.77 -6.01 3.16
C GLU A 39 2.00 -4.93 2.10
N GLU A 40 1.34 -3.78 2.24
CA GLU A 40 1.49 -2.65 1.32
C GLU A 40 2.93 -2.10 1.33
N SER A 41 3.57 -2.02 2.50
CA SER A 41 4.99 -1.65 2.60
C SER A 41 5.93 -2.65 1.90
N ARG A 42 5.55 -3.92 1.79
CA ARG A 42 6.33 -4.94 1.07
C ARG A 42 6.16 -4.81 -0.44
N GLU A 43 4.94 -4.53 -0.91
CA GLU A 43 4.66 -4.32 -2.33
C GLU A 43 5.48 -3.14 -2.89
N TYR A 44 5.57 -2.02 -2.16
CA TYR A 44 6.43 -0.90 -2.57
C TYR A 44 7.92 -1.26 -2.54
N ALA A 45 8.38 -2.05 -1.58
CA ALA A 45 9.77 -2.50 -1.53
C ALA A 45 10.12 -3.43 -2.71
N GLU A 46 9.17 -4.23 -3.19
CA GLU A 46 9.34 -5.04 -4.41
C GLU A 46 9.35 -4.17 -5.66
N LEU A 47 8.46 -3.17 -5.72
CA LEU A 47 8.42 -2.18 -6.80
C LEU A 47 9.73 -1.38 -6.87
N GLU A 48 10.26 -0.91 -5.74
CA GLU A 48 11.57 -0.24 -5.66
C GLU A 48 12.66 -1.11 -6.28
N LYS A 49 12.78 -2.37 -5.84
CA LYS A 49 13.76 -3.31 -6.40
C LYS A 49 13.57 -3.55 -7.90
N ALA A 50 12.33 -3.63 -8.37
CA ALA A 50 12.04 -3.79 -9.79
C ALA A 50 12.49 -2.57 -10.59
N LEU A 51 12.25 -1.35 -10.08
CA LEU A 51 12.69 -0.11 -10.74
C LEU A 51 14.21 0.02 -10.78
N MET A 52 14.91 -0.41 -9.72
CA MET A 52 16.38 -0.46 -9.67
C MET A 52 16.99 -1.42 -10.72
N SER A 53 16.21 -2.35 -11.28
CA SER A 53 16.69 -3.24 -12.35
C SER A 53 16.73 -2.58 -13.74
N ILE A 54 16.20 -1.37 -13.88
CA ILE A 54 16.17 -0.64 -15.14
C ILE A 54 17.53 0.04 -15.33
N GLU A 55 18.14 -0.17 -16.51
CA GLU A 55 19.39 0.48 -16.87
C GLU A 55 19.28 2.01 -16.76
N GLY A 56 20.28 2.63 -16.11
CA GLY A 56 20.30 4.06 -15.85
C GLY A 56 19.56 4.49 -14.58
N ILE A 57 19.01 3.55 -13.80
CA ILE A 57 18.39 3.81 -12.50
C ILE A 57 19.27 3.27 -11.39
N GLY A 58 19.62 4.13 -10.43
CA GLY A 58 20.31 3.74 -9.19
C GLY A 58 19.33 3.47 -8.06
N ASP A 59 19.60 4.03 -6.88
CA ASP A 59 18.72 3.86 -5.72
C ASP A 59 17.35 4.51 -5.94
N VAL A 60 16.29 3.85 -5.45
CA VAL A 60 14.89 4.29 -5.57
C VAL A 60 14.24 4.30 -4.19
N ILE A 61 13.48 5.35 -3.88
CA ILE A 61 12.66 5.45 -2.68
C ILE A 61 11.26 5.93 -3.07
N ILE A 62 10.23 5.18 -2.66
CA ILE A 62 8.83 5.51 -2.95
C ILE A 62 8.11 5.92 -1.67
N TYR A 63 7.54 7.12 -1.68
CA TYR A 63 6.71 7.67 -0.60
C TYR A 63 5.25 7.76 -1.08
N PRO A 64 4.39 6.80 -0.70
CA PRO A 64 2.97 6.86 -1.03
C PRO A 64 2.23 7.84 -0.12
N HIS A 65 1.37 8.67 -0.71
CA HIS A 65 0.50 9.61 -0.02
C HIS A 65 -0.97 9.16 -0.15
N TYR A 66 -1.58 8.84 0.99
CA TYR A 66 -2.95 8.37 1.07
C TYR A 66 -3.89 9.46 1.60
N GLU A 67 -5.13 9.43 1.12
CA GLU A 67 -6.24 10.20 1.69
C GLU A 67 -6.46 9.79 3.14
N LYS A 68 -6.09 10.65 4.07
CA LYS A 68 -6.43 10.48 5.48
C LYS A 68 -7.76 11.17 5.75
N GLY A 69 -8.76 10.38 6.14
CA GLY A 69 -10.02 10.89 6.66
C GLY A 69 -9.75 11.74 7.90
N GLU A 70 -9.91 13.06 7.75
CA GLU A 70 -9.89 14.15 8.74
C GLU A 70 -8.81 14.11 9.84
N LYS A 71 -8.00 15.20 9.88
CA LYS A 71 -7.18 15.73 11.02
C LYS A 71 -5.67 15.47 11.05
N THR A 72 -5.01 15.22 9.92
CA THR A 72 -3.55 15.44 9.85
C THR A 72 -3.21 16.27 8.63
N ALA A 73 -2.80 17.52 8.85
CA ALA A 73 -2.20 18.35 7.81
C ALA A 73 -0.86 17.73 7.41
N ASP A 74 -0.89 16.93 6.35
CA ASP A 74 0.31 16.39 5.70
C ASP A 74 0.83 17.46 4.74
N PRO A 75 2.09 17.90 4.81
CA PRO A 75 2.64 18.89 3.89
C PRO A 75 2.44 18.56 2.40
N LEU A 76 2.28 17.28 2.05
CA LEU A 76 2.02 16.83 0.68
C LEU A 76 0.55 16.87 0.28
N SER A 77 -0.39 17.02 1.22
CA SER A 77 -1.83 17.04 0.90
C SER A 77 -2.18 18.17 -0.04
N ASP A 78 -1.58 19.35 0.14
CA ASP A 78 -1.84 20.50 -0.71
C ASP A 78 -1.35 20.27 -2.14
N TYR A 79 -0.23 19.55 -2.32
CA TYR A 79 0.32 19.21 -3.62
C TYR A 79 -0.61 18.27 -4.41
N PHE A 80 -1.22 17.28 -3.75
CA PHE A 80 -2.09 16.29 -4.40
C PHE A 80 -3.58 16.67 -4.41
N SER A 81 -4.04 17.56 -3.52
CA SER A 81 -5.45 17.98 -3.39
C SER A 81 -6.02 18.68 -4.64
N LEU A 82 -5.20 19.40 -5.40
CA LEU A 82 -5.61 20.05 -6.66
C LEU A 82 -6.04 19.03 -7.72
N SER A 83 -5.57 17.78 -7.60
CA SER A 83 -5.82 16.71 -8.55
C SER A 83 -6.92 15.72 -8.12
N SER A 84 -7.40 15.80 -6.87
CA SER A 84 -8.27 14.78 -6.26
C SER A 84 -9.76 14.96 -6.54
N ARG A 85 -10.18 16.01 -7.28
CA ARG A 85 -11.59 16.32 -7.61
C ARG A 85 -12.38 15.21 -8.34
N SER A 86 -11.75 14.09 -8.69
CA SER A 86 -12.34 13.02 -9.52
C SER A 86 -12.23 11.59 -8.96
N ASN A 87 -11.89 11.38 -7.68
CA ASN A 87 -11.88 10.01 -7.14
C ASN A 87 -13.30 9.57 -6.75
N LYS A 88 -14.11 9.21 -7.76
CA LYS A 88 -15.39 8.49 -7.60
C LYS A 88 -15.20 6.99 -7.33
N THR A 89 -13.96 6.52 -7.34
CA THR A 89 -13.53 5.14 -7.18
C THR A 89 -12.58 5.08 -5.99
N GLY A 90 -12.89 4.24 -5.00
CA GLY A 90 -12.25 4.15 -3.68
C GLY A 90 -10.80 3.66 -3.66
N ASN A 91 -9.93 4.23 -4.48
CA ASN A 91 -8.49 4.11 -4.32
C ASN A 91 -8.02 5.21 -3.32
N PRO A 92 -7.55 4.84 -2.12
CA PRO A 92 -7.11 5.80 -1.11
C PRO A 92 -5.78 6.46 -1.49
N LEU A 93 -5.04 5.97 -2.50
CA LEU A 93 -3.78 6.55 -2.94
C LEU A 93 -4.02 7.85 -3.72
N GLN A 94 -3.65 8.97 -3.12
CA GLN A 94 -3.79 10.30 -3.72
C GLN A 94 -2.59 10.70 -4.57
N GLY A 95 -1.41 10.21 -4.24
CA GLY A 95 -0.20 10.55 -4.96
C GLY A 95 1.01 9.78 -4.48
N ILE A 96 2.10 9.87 -5.24
CA ILE A 96 3.39 9.31 -4.85
C ILE A 96 4.50 10.33 -5.11
N LEU A 97 5.47 10.37 -4.19
CA LEU A 97 6.77 10.98 -4.42
C LEU A 97 7.80 9.86 -4.58
N VAL A 98 8.54 9.90 -5.68
CA VAL A 98 9.63 8.98 -5.97
C VAL A 98 10.92 9.76 -6.02
N VAL A 99 11.90 9.34 -5.22
CA VAL A 99 13.25 9.88 -5.23
C VAL A 99 14.16 8.82 -5.81
N VAL A 100 14.86 9.14 -6.89
CA VAL A 100 15.61 8.16 -7.67
C VAL A 100 16.91 8.72 -8.20
N GLU A 101 17.99 7.93 -8.19
CA GLU A 101 19.23 8.27 -8.90
C GLU A 101 19.07 8.05 -10.41
N GLY A 102 19.44 9.05 -11.22
CA GLY A 102 19.36 8.99 -12.69
C GLY A 102 18.07 9.58 -13.29
N ALA A 103 17.24 10.26 -12.48
CA ALA A 103 16.16 11.14 -12.94
C ALA A 103 16.62 12.56 -13.31
N ASP A 104 17.93 12.82 -13.38
CA ASP A 104 18.50 13.99 -14.05
C ASP A 104 18.29 13.91 -15.57
N ASP A 105 18.27 12.70 -16.15
CA ASP A 105 17.82 12.45 -17.52
C ASP A 105 16.28 12.54 -17.62
N MET A 106 15.81 13.52 -18.38
CA MET A 106 14.38 13.72 -18.69
C MET A 106 13.73 12.50 -19.36
N ARG A 107 14.49 11.73 -20.15
CA ARG A 107 13.97 10.49 -20.77
C ARG A 107 13.67 9.45 -19.71
N MET A 108 14.58 9.28 -18.75
CA MET A 108 14.41 8.35 -17.62
C MET A 108 13.27 8.79 -16.72
N LYS A 109 13.19 10.09 -16.39
CA LYS A 109 12.10 10.68 -15.61
C LYS A 109 10.73 10.43 -16.24
N ASN A 110 10.59 10.63 -17.55
CA ASN A 110 9.33 10.39 -18.26
C ASN A 110 8.98 8.91 -18.35
N ARG A 111 9.97 8.05 -18.61
CA ARG A 111 9.78 6.60 -18.65
C ARG A 111 9.30 6.06 -17.30
N LEU A 112 9.92 6.49 -16.21
CA LEU A 112 9.51 6.14 -14.85
C LEU A 112 8.09 6.59 -14.55
N LYS A 113 7.73 7.82 -14.94
CA LYS A 113 6.38 8.37 -14.73
C LYS A 113 5.31 7.53 -15.44
N GLN A 114 5.57 7.09 -16.67
CA GLN A 114 4.67 6.21 -17.42
C GLN A 114 4.53 4.82 -16.80
N ILE A 115 5.65 4.21 -16.38
CA ILE A 115 5.65 2.90 -15.71
C ILE A 115 4.82 2.97 -14.43
N LEU A 116 5.13 3.94 -13.55
CA LEU A 116 4.43 4.12 -12.29
C LEU A 116 2.94 4.43 -12.48
N SER A 117 2.60 5.24 -13.49
CA SER A 117 1.21 5.54 -13.83
C SER A 117 0.43 4.29 -14.23
N SER A 118 1.06 3.41 -15.00
CA SER A 118 0.45 2.17 -15.47
C SER A 118 0.31 1.13 -14.37
N VAL A 119 1.38 0.93 -13.57
CA VAL A 119 1.42 -0.08 -12.50
C VAL A 119 0.49 0.29 -11.35
N LEU A 120 0.53 1.55 -10.90
CA LEU A 120 -0.27 2.02 -9.76
C LEU A 120 -1.65 2.52 -10.16
N GLN A 121 -1.98 2.49 -11.46
CA GLN A 121 -3.20 3.03 -12.04
C GLN A 121 -3.47 4.47 -11.58
N LEU A 122 -2.39 5.25 -11.48
CA LEU A 122 -2.36 6.58 -10.91
C LEU A 122 -2.07 7.59 -12.03
N PRO A 123 -2.88 8.66 -12.20
CA PRO A 123 -2.59 9.70 -13.19
C PRO A 123 -1.19 10.31 -13.06
N GLU A 124 -0.53 10.59 -14.18
CA GLU A 124 0.85 11.11 -14.20
C GLU A 124 1.06 12.40 -13.38
N HIS A 125 0.04 13.25 -13.29
CA HIS A 125 0.11 14.49 -12.51
C HIS A 125 0.11 14.26 -10.99
N ARG A 126 -0.19 13.04 -10.53
CA ARG A 126 -0.10 12.60 -9.12
C ARG A 126 1.22 11.89 -8.82
N ILE A 127 2.14 11.85 -9.78
CA ILE A 127 3.45 11.20 -9.66
C ILE A 127 4.52 12.28 -9.74
N VAL A 128 5.20 12.48 -8.62
CA VAL A 128 6.36 13.37 -8.51
C VAL A 128 7.62 12.52 -8.53
N ILE A 129 8.58 12.89 -9.37
CA ILE A 129 9.86 12.20 -9.47
C ILE A 129 10.94 13.24 -9.29
N GLU A 130 11.81 13.03 -8.31
CA GLU A 130 12.94 13.90 -7.99
C GLU A 130 14.26 13.14 -8.03
N GLU A 131 15.31 13.86 -8.41
CA GLU A 131 16.66 13.30 -8.50
C GLU A 131 17.26 13.09 -7.10
N MET A 132 17.79 11.89 -6.86
CA MET A 132 18.56 11.59 -5.66
C MET A 132 19.99 12.13 -5.81
N LYS A 133 20.23 13.32 -5.28
CA LYS A 133 21.60 13.84 -5.19
C LYS A 133 22.36 13.05 -4.13
N LYS A 134 23.44 12.36 -4.55
CA LYS A 134 24.46 11.86 -3.61
C LYS A 134 24.97 13.07 -2.84
N ARG A 135 24.71 13.10 -1.52
CA ARG A 135 25.28 14.16 -0.66
C ARG A 135 26.79 14.05 -0.79
N GLY A 136 27.41 15.07 -1.36
CA GLY A 136 28.86 15.15 -1.41
C GLY A 136 29.38 15.24 0.02
N THR A 137 30.34 14.38 0.34
CA THR A 137 31.42 14.69 1.27
C THR A 137 31.84 16.14 1.03
N GLN A 138 31.50 17.02 1.97
CA GLN A 138 32.16 18.31 2.08
C GLN A 138 33.62 18.00 2.36
N LEU A 139 34.46 18.04 1.32
CA LEU A 139 35.88 18.26 1.52
C LEU A 139 35.97 19.66 2.11
N GLU A 140 36.16 19.72 3.42
CA GLU A 140 36.77 20.86 4.10
C GLU A 140 38.09 21.14 3.38
N SER A 141 38.08 22.15 2.50
CA SER A 141 39.29 22.81 2.05
C SER A 141 39.34 24.15 2.78
N GLU A 142 40.03 24.15 3.93
CA GLU A 142 40.68 25.33 4.51
C GLU A 142 41.75 25.89 3.56
#